data_AF-A0A1G0CPP2-F1
#
_entry.id   AF-A0A1G0CPP2-F1
#
_cell.length_a   1.000
_cell.length_b   1.000
_cell.length_c   1.000
_cell.angle_alpha   90.00
_cell.angle_beta   90.00
_cell.angle_gamma   90.00
#
_symmetry.space_group_name_H-M   'P 1'
#
loop_
_entity.id
_entity.type
_entity.pdbx_description
1 polymer ?
#
loop_
_entity_poly.entity_id
_entity_poly.type
_entity_poly.pdbx_seq_one_letter_code
_entity_poly.pdbx_strand_id
1 'polypeptide(L)'
;MTGGDRMMMLRRMLLTMLAIGLLAACGKQAKEEAIPSGSTVLALGDSLTAGAGVSPEQAWPDQLAGRTGWTVVNGGVNGNTSADALNRLPALLDEHEPVLVLESLGYAR
;
A
#
# COMPACT_ATOMS: atom_id res chain seq x y z
N MET A 1 -24.02 -15.96 54.69
CA MET A 1 -23.53 -16.23 53.31
C MET A 1 -23.02 -17.65 53.26
N THR A 2 -23.73 -18.52 52.54
CA THR A 2 -23.39 -19.94 52.42
C THR A 2 -22.29 -20.15 51.37
N GLY A 3 -21.65 -21.33 51.34
CA GLY A 3 -20.60 -21.64 50.35
C GLY A 3 -21.06 -21.51 48.88
N GLY A 4 -22.35 -21.70 48.61
CA GLY A 4 -22.94 -21.54 47.27
C GLY A 4 -23.01 -20.08 46.79
N ASP A 5 -23.22 -19.13 47.71
CA ASP A 5 -23.30 -17.70 47.37
C ASP A 5 -21.93 -17.17 46.91
N ARG A 6 -20.85 -17.67 47.52
CA ARG A 6 -19.46 -17.33 47.17
C ARG A 6 -19.07 -17.87 45.78
N MET A 7 -19.54 -19.07 45.44
CA MET A 7 -19.32 -19.69 44.12
C MET A 7 -20.03 -18.91 43.01
N MET A 8 -21.28 -18.48 43.24
CA MET A 8 -22.02 -17.65 42.28
C MET A 8 -21.41 -16.26 42.10
N MET A 9 -20.93 -15.62 43.17
CA MET A 9 -20.20 -14.35 43.08
C MET A 9 -18.89 -14.48 42.30
N LEU A 10 -18.10 -15.54 42.54
CA LEU A 10 -16.83 -15.77 41.86
C LEU A 10 -17.01 -16.01 40.35
N ARG A 11 -18.03 -16.79 39.95
CA ARG A 11 -18.36 -17.02 38.55
C ARG A 11 -18.80 -15.73 37.82
N ARG A 12 -19.59 -14.88 38.49
CA ARG A 12 -19.98 -13.57 37.95
C ARG A 12 -18.78 -12.65 37.78
N MET A 13 -17.85 -12.63 38.75
CA MET A 13 -16.61 -11.86 38.68
C MET A 13 -15.70 -12.32 37.54
N LEU A 14 -15.57 -13.64 37.32
CA LEU A 14 -14.78 -14.20 36.22
C LEU A 14 -15.38 -13.87 34.85
N LEU A 15 -16.71 -13.97 34.71
CA LEU A 15 -17.41 -13.63 33.46
C LEU A 15 -17.30 -12.14 33.13
N THR A 16 -17.39 -11.26 34.14
CA THR A 16 -17.23 -9.82 33.92
C THR A 16 -15.79 -9.46 33.57
N MET A 17 -14.78 -10.04 34.23
CA MET A 17 -13.37 -9.82 33.85
C MET A 17 -13.06 -10.30 32.43
N LEU A 18 -13.58 -11.47 32.02
CA LEU A 18 -13.39 -11.99 30.66
C LEU A 18 -14.04 -11.09 29.60
N ALA A 19 -15.24 -10.56 29.87
CA ALA A 19 -15.91 -9.62 28.97
C ALA A 19 -15.15 -8.30 28.82
N ILE A 20 -14.56 -7.79 29.92
CA ILE A 20 -13.72 -6.58 29.88
C ILE A 20 -12.42 -6.83 29.10
N GLY A 21 -11.80 -8.01 29.26
CA GLY A 21 -10.61 -8.40 28.50
C GLY A 21 -10.87 -8.50 27.00
N LEU A 22 -12.03 -9.02 26.59
CA LEU A 22 -12.45 -9.08 25.18
C LEU A 22 -12.67 -7.70 24.55
N LEU A 23 -13.14 -6.71 25.34
CA LEU A 23 -13.32 -5.33 24.87
C LEU A 23 -11.99 -4.56 24.72
N ALA A 24 -10.98 -4.90 25.53
CA ALA A 24 -9.64 -4.31 25.44
C ALA A 24 -8.78 -4.89 24.30
N ALA A 25 -9.25 -5.96 23.64
CA ALA A 25 -8.56 -6.59 22.51
C ALA A 25 -8.76 -5.87 21.16
N CYS A 26 -9.56 -4.78 21.13
CA CYS A 26 -9.51 -3.81 20.03
C CYS A 26 -8.16 -3.07 20.09
N GLY A 27 -7.13 -3.72 19.54
CA GLY A 27 -5.76 -3.21 19.50
C GLY A 27 -5.66 -1.88 18.76
N LYS A 28 -4.73 -1.04 19.20
CA LYS A 28 -4.32 0.16 18.48
C LYS A 28 -3.74 -0.27 17.13
N GLN A 29 -4.41 0.08 16.03
CA GLN A 29 -3.85 -0.09 14.70
C GLN A 29 -2.55 0.71 14.59
N ALA A 30 -1.50 0.05 14.12
CA ALA A 30 -0.27 0.73 13.73
C ALA A 30 -0.65 1.78 12.67
N LYS A 31 -0.31 3.04 12.95
CA LYS A 31 -0.52 4.13 12.01
C LYS A 31 0.63 4.08 11.01
N GLU A 32 0.38 3.53 9.82
CA GLU A 32 1.35 3.61 8.73
C GLU A 32 1.60 5.06 8.38
N GLU A 33 2.87 5.42 8.26
CA GLU A 33 3.30 6.77 7.94
C GLU A 33 3.16 6.97 6.43
N ALA A 34 2.48 8.04 6.03
CA ALA A 34 2.23 8.31 4.62
C ALA A 34 3.54 8.69 3.92
N ILE A 35 3.68 8.29 2.65
CA ILE A 35 4.80 8.69 1.82
C ILE A 35 4.73 10.21 1.59
N PRO A 36 5.75 10.99 1.99
CA PRO A 36 5.69 12.43 1.92
C PRO A 36 5.71 12.93 0.47
N SER A 37 5.13 14.10 0.23
CA SER A 37 5.31 14.81 -1.04
C SER A 37 6.80 15.07 -1.30
N GLY A 38 7.19 15.12 -2.58
CA GLY A 38 8.58 15.20 -3.02
C GLY A 38 9.30 13.86 -3.10
N SER A 39 8.73 12.78 -2.54
CA SER A 39 9.30 11.44 -2.67
C SER A 39 9.34 10.95 -4.11
N THR A 40 10.41 10.25 -4.48
CA THR A 40 10.52 9.61 -5.79
C THR A 40 9.74 8.30 -5.81
N VAL A 41 8.84 8.16 -6.78
CA VAL A 41 8.02 6.97 -7.00
C VAL A 41 8.22 6.48 -8.43
N LEU A 42 8.51 5.21 -8.62
CA LEU A 42 8.65 4.62 -9.95
C LEU A 42 7.33 3.98 -10.38
N ALA A 43 6.77 4.43 -11.51
CA ALA A 43 5.66 3.75 -12.18
C ALA A 43 6.22 2.80 -13.25
N LEU A 44 6.32 1.51 -12.93
CA LEU A 44 6.81 0.48 -13.83
C LEU A 44 5.65 -0.15 -14.61
N GLY A 45 5.69 -0.09 -15.95
CA GLY A 45 4.60 -0.67 -16.73
C GLY A 45 4.84 -0.82 -18.23
N ASP A 46 3.73 -1.02 -18.93
CA ASP A 46 3.63 -1.19 -20.39
C ASP A 46 3.07 0.08 -21.08
N SER A 47 2.32 -0.06 -22.17
CA SER A 47 1.73 1.05 -22.92
C SER A 47 0.73 1.88 -22.13
N LEU A 48 0.03 1.28 -21.17
CA LEU A 48 -0.91 2.04 -20.33
C LEU A 48 -0.17 3.01 -19.42
N THR A 49 0.98 2.60 -18.91
CA THR A 49 1.83 3.46 -18.06
C THR A 49 2.59 4.47 -18.90
N ALA A 50 3.02 4.10 -20.10
CA ALA A 50 3.66 5.01 -21.06
C ALA A 50 2.72 6.14 -21.54
N GLY A 51 1.40 6.00 -21.39
CA GLY A 51 0.42 6.99 -21.84
C GLY A 51 0.03 6.82 -23.32
N ALA A 52 -0.06 5.60 -23.82
CA ALA A 52 -0.45 5.34 -25.21
C ALA A 52 -1.81 5.97 -25.54
N GLY A 53 -1.82 6.83 -26.57
CA GLY A 53 -3.03 7.50 -27.07
C GLY A 53 -3.40 8.80 -26.36
N VAL A 54 -2.58 9.28 -25.42
CA VAL A 54 -2.78 10.56 -24.72
C VAL A 54 -1.51 11.42 -24.76
N SER A 55 -1.62 12.70 -24.39
CA SER A 55 -0.42 13.53 -24.20
C SER A 55 0.33 13.11 -22.92
N PRO A 56 1.63 13.39 -22.79
CA PRO A 56 2.39 13.03 -21.59
C PRO A 56 1.74 13.51 -20.29
N GLU A 57 1.21 14.73 -20.28
CA GLU A 57 0.56 15.33 -19.09
C GLU A 57 -0.75 14.64 -18.70
N GLN A 58 -1.34 13.87 -19.62
CA GLN A 58 -2.56 13.11 -19.42
C GLN A 58 -2.28 11.64 -19.01
N ALA A 59 -1.03 11.19 -19.11
CA ALA A 59 -0.66 9.88 -18.62
C ALA A 59 -0.90 9.81 -17.10
N TRP A 60 -1.30 8.63 -16.60
CA TRP A 60 -1.63 8.49 -15.19
C TRP A 60 -0.44 8.78 -14.25
N PRO A 61 0.84 8.50 -14.59
CA PRO A 61 1.97 8.86 -13.72
C PRO A 61 2.08 10.37 -13.51
N ASP A 62 1.90 11.16 -14.58
CA ASP A 62 1.91 12.62 -14.52
C ASP A 62 0.71 13.18 -13.72
N GLN A 63 -0.48 12.60 -13.94
CA GLN A 63 -1.67 12.95 -13.14
C GLN A 63 -1.49 12.60 -11.66
N LEU A 64 -0.82 11.49 -11.36
CA LEU A 64 -0.52 11.08 -9.99
C LEU A 64 0.48 12.03 -9.32
N ALA A 65 1.53 12.44 -10.04
CA ALA A 65 2.49 13.43 -9.56
C ALA A 65 1.79 14.72 -9.14
N GLY A 66 0.91 15.25 -9.98
CA GLY A 66 0.15 16.47 -9.68
C GLY A 66 -0.78 16.36 -8.46
N ARG A 67 -1.32 15.16 -8.18
CA ARG A 67 -2.25 14.92 -7.06
C ARG A 67 -1.55 14.68 -5.72
N THR A 68 -0.36 14.09 -5.75
CA THR A 68 0.37 13.65 -4.55
C THR A 68 1.53 14.59 -4.19
N GLY A 69 2.01 15.36 -5.16
CA GLY A 69 3.26 16.10 -5.07
C GLY A 69 4.49 15.19 -5.10
N TRP A 70 4.36 13.91 -5.46
CA TRP A 70 5.50 13.02 -5.66
C TRP A 70 6.25 13.33 -6.95
N THR A 71 7.53 12.97 -6.98
CA THR A 71 8.31 12.89 -8.23
C THR A 71 8.06 11.51 -8.84
N VAL A 72 7.06 11.41 -9.71
CA VAL A 72 6.69 10.13 -10.34
C VAL A 72 7.53 9.93 -11.60
N VAL A 73 8.40 8.91 -11.59
CA VAL A 73 9.19 8.49 -12.75
C VAL A 73 8.34 7.54 -13.59
N ASN A 74 8.07 7.90 -14.84
CA ASN A 74 7.34 7.06 -15.78
C ASN A 74 8.31 6.04 -16.43
N GLY A 75 8.26 4.79 -15.96
CA GLY A 75 9.01 3.65 -16.50
C GLY A 75 8.20 2.78 -17.47
N GLY A 76 7.09 3.31 -18.01
CA GLY A 76 6.22 2.63 -18.97
C GLY A 76 6.82 2.54 -20.36
N VAL A 77 6.72 1.36 -21.00
CA VAL A 77 7.19 1.15 -22.38
C VAL A 77 6.14 0.40 -23.19
N ASN A 78 5.72 0.96 -24.34
CA ASN A 78 4.73 0.34 -25.21
C ASN A 78 5.15 -1.08 -25.63
N GLY A 79 4.20 -2.02 -25.61
CA GLY A 79 4.44 -3.43 -25.97
C GLY A 79 5.32 -4.23 -25.01
N ASN A 80 5.78 -3.68 -23.87
CA ASN A 80 6.54 -4.46 -22.89
C ASN A 80 5.66 -5.47 -22.17
N THR A 81 6.17 -6.69 -22.05
CA THR A 81 5.61 -7.73 -21.18
C THR A 81 6.13 -7.59 -19.75
N SER A 82 5.59 -8.39 -18.82
CA SER A 82 6.12 -8.45 -17.45
C SER A 82 7.59 -8.88 -17.40
N ALA A 83 8.04 -9.74 -18.32
CA ALA A 83 9.43 -10.16 -18.41
C ALA A 83 10.35 -9.00 -18.82
N ASP A 84 9.90 -8.17 -19.77
CA ASP A 84 10.65 -7.00 -20.22
C ASP A 84 10.77 -5.95 -19.12
N ALA A 85 9.68 -5.71 -18.39
CA ALA A 85 9.69 -4.79 -17.24
C ALA A 85 10.61 -5.28 -16.11
N LEU A 86 10.58 -6.59 -15.81
CA LEU A 86 11.49 -7.18 -14.82
C LEU A 86 12.96 -7.02 -15.22
N ASN A 87 13.29 -7.20 -16.50
CA ASN A 87 14.66 -7.02 -16.99
C ASN A 87 15.15 -5.57 -16.85
N ARG A 88 14.26 -4.58 -16.92
CA ARG A 88 14.60 -3.16 -16.77
C ARG A 88 14.63 -2.68 -15.32
N LEU A 89 13.92 -3.37 -14.43
CA LEU A 89 13.74 -2.93 -13.04
C LEU A 89 15.06 -2.65 -12.31
N PRO A 90 16.12 -3.51 -12.38
CA PRO A 90 17.36 -3.24 -11.66
C PRO A 90 17.99 -1.88 -12.01
N ALA A 91 18.09 -1.56 -13.31
CA ALA A 91 18.66 -0.29 -13.76
C ALA A 91 17.81 0.91 -13.32
N LEU A 92 16.48 0.79 -13.36
CA LEU A 92 15.57 1.85 -12.90
C LEU A 92 15.63 2.08 -11.39
N LEU A 93 15.85 1.01 -10.60
CA LEU A 93 16.05 1.13 -9.15
C LEU A 93 17.37 1.82 -8.84
N ASP A 94 18.45 1.43 -9.52
CA ASP A 94 19.77 2.03 -9.33
C ASP A 94 19.82 3.50 -9.77
N GLU A 95 19.09 3.86 -10.83
CA GLU A 95 19.08 5.23 -11.37
C GLU A 95 18.23 6.19 -10.52
N HIS A 96 17.07 5.75 -10.04
CA HIS A 96 16.07 6.64 -9.44
C HIS A 96 15.91 6.51 -7.93
N GLU A 97 16.44 5.44 -7.33
CA GLU A 97 16.35 5.16 -5.89
C GLU A 97 14.92 5.41 -5.32
N PRO A 98 13.86 4.84 -5.93
CA PRO A 98 12.49 5.17 -5.55
C PRO A 98 12.13 4.58 -4.18
N VAL A 99 11.34 5.33 -3.40
CA VAL A 99 10.82 4.82 -2.11
C VAL A 99 9.61 3.89 -2.29
N LEU A 100 9.01 3.91 -3.49
CA LEU A 100 7.87 3.10 -3.87
C LEU A 100 7.95 2.77 -5.36
N VAL A 101 7.66 1.52 -5.70
CA VAL A 101 7.42 1.07 -7.07
C VAL A 101 5.95 0.72 -7.23
N LEU A 102 5.28 1.36 -8.18
CA LEU A 102 3.93 1.02 -8.62
C LEU A 102 4.04 0.16 -9.88
N GLU A 103 3.65 -1.10 -9.78
CA GLU A 103 3.65 -2.04 -10.90
C GLU A 103 2.29 -2.06 -11.60
N SER A 104 2.28 -1.85 -12.92
CA SER A 104 1.12 -2.04 -13.77
C SER A 104 1.54 -2.75 -15.05
N LEU A 105 1.41 -4.09 -15.04
CA LEU A 105 1.86 -4.97 -16.12
C LEU A 105 0.77 -5.98 -16.50
N GLY A 106 0.84 -6.48 -17.73
CA GLY A 106 -0.06 -7.54 -18.24
C GLY A 106 -0.94 -7.12 -19.41
N TYR A 107 -0.83 -5.88 -19.89
CA TYR A 107 -1.50 -5.39 -21.10
C TYR A 107 -0.47 -4.87 -22.11
N ALA A 108 0.32 -5.79 -22.67
CA ALA A 108 1.29 -5.47 -23.70
C ALA A 108 0.60 -5.34 -25.07
N ARG A 109 0.19 -4.12 -25.42
CA ARG A 109 -0.15 -3.75 -26.80
C ARG A 109 0.77 -2.65 -27.32
#